data_AF-A0A9D2UUD2-F1
#
_entry.id   AF-A0A9D2UUD2-F1
#
_cell.length_a   1.000
_cell.length_b   1.000
_cell.length_c   1.000
_cell.angle_alpha   90.00
_cell.angle_beta   90.00
_cell.angle_gamma   90.00
#
_symmetry.space_group_name_H-M   'P 1'
#
loop_
_entity.id
_entity.type
_entity.pdbx_description
1 polymer ?
#
loop_
_entity_poly.entity_id
_entity_poly.type
_entity_poly.pdbx_seq_one_letter_code
_entity_poly.pdbx_strand_id
1 'polypeptide(L)' 'AGEETIESQLFEEENIPWSELAFPSVEQTLRHYFEDRKTHHFPLHLETLGTRLDHTG' A
#
# COMPACT_ATOMS: atom_id res chain seq x y z
N ALA A 1 14.56 -11.76 6.94
CA ALA A 1 13.73 -12.25 5.82
C ALA A 1 13.52 -13.75 6.03
N GLY A 2 12.25 -14.22 6.04
CA GLY A 2 11.90 -15.64 6.18
C GLY A 2 11.77 -16.32 4.81
N GLU A 3 11.39 -17.59 4.78
CA GLU A 3 11.32 -18.40 3.54
C GLU A 3 10.34 -17.83 2.48
N GLU A 4 9.38 -17.01 2.90
CA GLU A 4 8.38 -16.35 2.03
C GLU A 4 8.73 -14.90 1.66
N THR A 5 9.88 -14.38 2.11
CA THR A 5 10.30 -12.99 1.86
C THR A 5 11.66 -12.98 1.21
N ILE A 6 11.73 -12.55 -0.04
CA ILE A 6 12.98 -12.50 -0.82
C ILE A 6 13.87 -11.34 -0.31
N GLU A 7 13.29 -10.15 -0.12
CA GLU A 7 13.99 -8.96 0.38
C GLU A 7 13.07 -8.10 1.25
N SER A 8 13.67 -7.30 2.14
CA SER A 8 12.94 -6.36 3.00
C SER A 8 13.78 -5.12 3.24
N GLN A 9 13.17 -3.94 3.07
CA GLN A 9 13.83 -2.65 3.18
C GLN A 9 12.88 -1.64 3.85
N LEU A 10 13.44 -0.60 4.47
CA LEU A 10 12.70 0.55 4.97
C LEU A 10 12.54 1.60 3.86
N PHE A 11 11.31 2.09 3.71
CA PHE A 11 10.96 3.10 2.72
C PHE A 11 10.36 4.33 3.41
N GLU A 12 10.70 5.50 2.92
CA GLU A 12 9.92 6.71 3.15
C GLU A 12 8.70 6.71 2.21
N GLU A 13 7.63 7.42 2.56
CA GLU A 13 6.37 7.45 1.81
C GLU A 13 6.56 7.74 0.31
N GLU A 14 7.44 8.67 -0.02
CA GLU A 14 7.76 9.08 -1.40
C GLU A 14 8.56 8.03 -2.17
N ASN A 15 9.25 7.14 -1.46
CA ASN A 15 10.13 6.12 -2.03
C ASN A 15 9.45 4.76 -2.16
N ILE A 16 8.20 4.62 -1.70
CA ILE A 16 7.44 3.37 -1.83
C ILE A 16 7.16 3.12 -3.32
N PRO A 17 7.50 1.93 -3.85
CA PRO A 17 7.22 1.58 -5.24
C PRO A 17 5.75 1.18 -5.39
N TRP A 18 4.84 2.16 -5.36
CA TRP A 18 3.39 1.96 -5.38
C TRP A 18 2.90 1.05 -6.52
N SER A 19 3.47 1.23 -7.72
CA SER A 19 3.14 0.41 -8.90
C SER A 19 3.57 -1.05 -8.81
N GLU A 20 4.55 -1.37 -7.96
CA GLU A 20 5.10 -2.72 -7.79
C GLU A 20 4.44 -3.47 -6.63
N LEU A 21 3.54 -2.82 -5.89
CA LEU A 21 2.78 -3.47 -4.83
C LEU A 21 1.88 -4.56 -5.43
N ALA A 22 2.06 -5.79 -4.94
CA ALA A 22 1.36 -6.97 -5.44
C ALA A 22 -0.17 -6.85 -5.41
N PHE A 23 -0.73 -6.09 -4.45
CA PHE A 23 -2.18 -5.96 -4.27
C PHE A 23 -2.61 -4.50 -4.11
N PRO A 24 -3.70 -4.08 -4.78
CA PRO A 24 -4.24 -2.72 -4.65
C PRO A 24 -4.76 -2.41 -3.24
N SER A 25 -5.14 -3.45 -2.47
CA SER A 25 -5.58 -3.27 -1.08
C SER A 25 -4.47 -2.78 -0.16
N VAL A 26 -3.24 -3.24 -0.38
CA VAL A 26 -2.07 -2.79 0.38
C VAL A 26 -1.77 -1.33 0.05
N GLU A 27 -1.77 -0.98 -1.24
CA GLU A 27 -1.62 0.41 -1.68
C GLU A 27 -2.65 1.32 -1.00
N GLN A 28 -3.93 1.01 -1.11
CA GLN A 28 -4.99 1.86 -0.59
C GLN A 28 -4.90 2.01 0.93
N THR A 29 -4.61 0.92 1.64
CA THR A 29 -4.45 0.95 3.11
C THR A 29 -3.28 1.84 3.52
N LEU A 30 -2.14 1.75 2.83
CA LEU A 30 -0.98 2.59 3.11
C LEU A 30 -1.28 4.07 2.81
N ARG A 31 -1.96 4.37 1.70
CA ARG A 31 -2.39 5.75 1.38
C ARG A 31 -3.27 6.33 2.49
N HIS A 32 -4.29 5.60 2.94
CA HIS A 32 -5.12 6.01 4.06
C HIS A 32 -4.29 6.23 5.33
N TYR A 33 -3.39 5.30 5.66
CA TYR A 33 -2.53 5.42 6.82
C TYR A 33 -1.67 6.70 6.79
N PHE A 34 -1.07 7.05 5.64
CA PHE A 34 -0.26 8.25 5.50
C PHE A 34 -1.10 9.54 5.61
N GLU A 35 -2.29 9.57 5.03
CA GLU A 35 -3.22 10.70 5.17
C GLU A 35 -3.68 10.89 6.61
N ASP A 36 -4.09 9.80 7.27
CA ASP A 36 -4.51 9.78 8.66
C ASP A 36 -3.37 10.22 9.60
N ARG A 37 -2.15 9.77 9.31
CA ARG A 37 -0.95 10.13 10.08
C ARG A 37 -0.69 11.64 10.07
N LYS A 38 -0.98 12.35 8.98
CA LYS A 38 -0.81 13.82 8.90
C LYS A 38 -1.69 14.55 9.93
N THR A 39 -2.83 13.97 10.28
CA THR A 39 -3.80 14.55 11.22
C THR A 39 -3.80 13.86 12.59
N HIS A 40 -2.99 12.81 12.77
CA HIS A 40 -2.98 11.92 13.95
C HIS A 40 -4.34 11.32 14.29
N HIS A 41 -5.20 11.13 13.30
CA HIS A 41 -6.55 10.57 13.47
C HIS A 41 -6.75 9.41 12.50
N PHE A 42 -7.00 8.22 13.03
CA PHE A 42 -7.08 6.97 12.26
C PHE A 42 -8.50 6.40 12.31
N PRO A 43 -9.44 6.92 11.51
CA PRO A 43 -10.79 6.38 11.44
C PRO A 43 -10.81 5.02 10.74
N LEU A 44 -11.92 4.30 10.87
CA LEU A 44 -12.15 3.10 10.08
C LEU A 44 -12.40 3.50 8.62
N HIS A 45 -11.54 3.02 7.72
CA HIS A 45 -11.75 3.11 6.28
C HIS A 45 -12.39 1.83 5.76
N LEU A 46 -13.54 1.95 5.10
CA LEU A 46 -14.25 0.84 4.46
C LEU A 46 -14.50 1.22 3.01
N GLU A 47 -13.83 0.54 2.08
CA GLU A 47 -13.93 0.82 0.65
C GLU A 47 -14.00 -0.49 -0.15
N THR A 48 -14.69 -0.44 -1.29
CA THR A 48 -14.70 -1.54 -2.27
C THR A 48 -13.68 -1.26 -3.35
N LEU A 49 -12.63 -2.08 -3.40
CA LEU A 49 -11.60 -1.96 -4.43
C LEU A 49 -12.08 -2.63 -5.71
N GLY A 50 -12.13 -1.86 -6.79
CA GLY A 50 -12.39 -2.40 -8.12
C GLY A 50 -11.26 -3.32 -8.60
N THR A 51 -11.54 -4.09 -9.65
CA THR A 51 -10.49 -4.85 -10.33
C THR A 51 -9.50 -3.87 -10.95
N ARG A 52 -8.23 -4.05 -10.61
CA ARG A 52 -7.13 -3.31 -11.22
C ARG A 52 -7.05 -3.73 -12.70
N LEU A 53 -7.43 -2.80 -13.58
CA LEU A 53 -7.34 -2.92 -15.05
C LEU A 53 -5.94 -2.47 -15.52
N ASP A 54 -4.88 -3.02 -14.95
CA ASP A 54 -3.53 -2.78 -15.46
C ASP A 54 -3.07 -3.96 -16.33
N HIS A 55 -2.47 -3.58 -17.45
CA HIS A 55 -1.98 -4.48 -18.49
C HIS A 55 -0.80 -5.30 -17.95
N THR A 56 -1.07 -6.48 -17.39
CA THR A 56 -0.08 -7.55 -17.40
C THR A 56 -0.24 -8.28 -18.74
N GLY A 57 0.46 -7.77 -19.75
CA GLY A 57 0.78 -8.52 -20.97
C GLY A 57 1.88 -9.53 -20.71
#